data_AF-A0A9P8G2S2-F1
#
_entry.id   AF-A0A9P8G2S2-F1
#
_cell.length_a   1.000
_cell.length_b   1.000
_cell.length_c   1.000
_cell.angle_alpha   90.00
_cell.angle_beta   90.00
_cell.angle_gamma   90.00
#
_symmetry.space_group_name_H-M   'P 1'
#
loop_
_entity.id
_entity.type
_entity.pdbx_description
1 polymer ?
#
loop_
_entity_poly.entity_id
_entity_poly.type
_entity_poly.pdbx_seq_one_letter_code
_entity_poly.pdbx_strand_id
1 'polypeptide(L)'
;MPPPIAGLLERKEDIKQWICEDDLTLLQVIDKLKAEHNVICQKRTLERWLRTWGFSRRNKLDKPALHEELTRLFRGPHMTDEAICSLLSESGYVVSRRYVMDTRKKLGLHKRIRPETSEQDLLKTIKDLLIQEYKNDQVLKMHREELYTYLRHKYPDLNIIGRDRVYNIAREMNPQLVRRYPKGHPLYQGRPYKLTGKRLAAKLAKDAADANLNPPADHTQDDPAPYDTTHPSRSIPGYEPAQPHDTVVDRSVAVQDPQAVPGDTPASTTHQALHPTLRLESLEKEKNALHQKLQQQEAEIQYMRQAYHDLMQRFTNVPAPQLFSQLRPSHQHRLCNPITHSTKLS
;
A
#
# COMPACT_ATOMS: atom_id res chain seq x y z
N MET A 1 -36.89 -10.65 -21.81
CA MET A 1 -36.78 -9.23 -22.21
C MET A 1 -38.13 -8.58 -21.98
N PRO A 2 -38.27 -7.42 -21.31
CA PRO A 2 -39.53 -6.71 -21.29
C PRO A 2 -39.91 -6.28 -22.72
N PRO A 3 -41.21 -6.20 -23.05
CA PRO A 3 -41.64 -5.76 -24.37
C PRO A 3 -41.14 -4.34 -24.66
N PRO A 4 -40.72 -4.05 -25.91
CA PRO A 4 -40.38 -2.70 -26.30
C PRO A 4 -41.58 -1.78 -26.13
N ILE A 5 -41.35 -0.60 -25.56
CA ILE A 5 -42.34 0.47 -25.60
C ILE A 5 -42.44 0.89 -27.07
N ALA A 6 -43.66 0.83 -27.63
CA ALA A 6 -43.93 1.25 -28.99
C ALA A 6 -43.41 2.68 -29.24
N GLY A 7 -42.75 2.91 -30.37
CA GLY A 7 -42.17 4.21 -30.76
C GLY A 7 -40.82 4.56 -30.13
N LEU A 8 -40.39 3.93 -29.03
CA LEU A 8 -39.11 4.26 -28.39
C LEU A 8 -37.90 3.76 -29.20
N LEU A 9 -38.01 2.59 -29.82
CA LEU A 9 -36.95 1.99 -30.65
C LEU A 9 -36.73 2.75 -31.96
N GLU A 10 -37.81 3.22 -32.59
CA GLU A 10 -37.79 3.96 -33.85
C GLU A 10 -37.08 5.31 -33.70
N ARG A 11 -37.14 5.89 -32.50
CA ARG A 11 -36.57 7.21 -32.16
C ARG A 11 -35.21 7.15 -31.50
N LYS A 12 -34.51 6.01 -31.59
CA LYS A 12 -33.20 5.79 -30.98
C LYS A 12 -32.17 6.85 -31.42
N GLU A 13 -32.12 7.20 -32.71
CA GLU A 13 -31.13 8.16 -33.22
C GLU A 13 -31.50 9.61 -32.84
N ASP A 14 -32.79 9.96 -32.83
CA ASP A 14 -33.27 11.27 -32.34
C ASP A 14 -32.91 11.47 -30.86
N ILE A 15 -33.16 10.46 -30.02
CA ILE A 15 -32.79 10.47 -28.60
C ILE A 15 -31.28 10.62 -28.41
N LYS A 16 -30.49 9.97 -29.25
CA LYS A 16 -29.03 10.07 -29.22
C LYS A 16 -28.57 11.47 -29.62
N GLN A 17 -29.17 12.05 -30.65
CA GLN A 17 -28.87 13.41 -31.08
C GLN A 17 -29.16 14.41 -29.96
N TRP A 18 -30.33 14.34 -29.35
CA TRP A 18 -30.73 15.21 -28.24
C TRP A 18 -29.82 15.09 -27.01
N ILE A 19 -29.30 13.88 -26.73
CA ILE A 19 -28.40 13.65 -25.59
C ILE A 19 -26.96 14.07 -25.90
N CYS A 20 -26.50 13.93 -27.14
CA CYS A 20 -25.08 14.13 -27.51
C CYS A 20 -24.78 15.49 -28.16
N GLU A 21 -25.72 16.08 -28.90
CA GLU A 21 -25.54 17.34 -29.62
C GLU A 21 -26.23 18.49 -28.90
N ASP A 22 -27.46 18.27 -28.38
CA ASP A 22 -28.23 19.31 -27.69
C ASP A 22 -27.99 19.34 -26.16
N ASP A 23 -27.14 18.45 -25.64
CA ASP A 23 -26.83 18.30 -24.20
C ASP A 23 -28.05 18.17 -23.26
N LEU A 24 -29.18 17.68 -23.78
CA LEU A 24 -30.42 17.59 -23.02
C LEU A 24 -30.31 16.58 -21.88
N THR A 25 -30.89 16.94 -20.73
CA THR A 25 -31.03 16.03 -19.59
C THR A 25 -32.07 14.96 -19.88
N LEU A 26 -31.95 13.80 -19.22
CA LEU A 26 -32.90 12.69 -19.41
C LEU A 26 -34.36 13.09 -19.13
N LEU A 27 -34.60 14.05 -18.23
CA LEU A 27 -35.96 14.55 -17.96
C LEU A 27 -36.46 15.38 -19.14
N GLN A 28 -35.64 16.28 -19.67
CA GLN A 28 -35.98 17.07 -20.85
C GLN A 28 -36.22 16.20 -22.09
N VAL A 29 -35.43 15.13 -22.27
CA VAL A 29 -35.65 14.15 -23.34
C VAL A 29 -37.01 13.46 -23.19
N ILE A 30 -37.42 13.10 -21.96
CA ILE A 30 -38.73 12.50 -21.70
C ILE A 30 -39.86 13.49 -22.03
N ASP A 31 -39.71 14.75 -21.60
CA ASP A 31 -40.69 15.79 -21.88
C ASP A 31 -40.80 16.07 -23.38
N LYS A 32 -39.67 16.07 -24.10
CA LYS A 32 -39.60 16.22 -25.56
C LYS A 32 -40.22 15.03 -26.31
N LEU A 33 -39.92 13.80 -25.88
CA LEU A 33 -40.57 12.58 -26.40
C LEU A 33 -42.08 12.59 -26.22
N LYS A 34 -42.55 13.11 -25.08
CA LYS A 34 -43.97 13.25 -24.79
C LYS A 34 -44.61 14.34 -25.65
N ALA A 35 -43.98 15.49 -25.81
CA ALA A 35 -44.51 16.63 -26.54
C ALA A 35 -44.53 16.44 -28.06
N GLU A 36 -43.44 15.93 -28.64
CA GLU A 36 -43.25 15.86 -30.10
C GLU A 36 -43.75 14.53 -30.69
N HIS A 37 -43.69 13.44 -29.92
CA HIS A 37 -43.95 12.09 -30.44
C HIS A 37 -45.03 11.32 -29.67
N ASN A 38 -45.66 11.92 -28.65
CA ASN A 38 -46.65 11.28 -27.78
C ASN A 38 -46.13 9.97 -27.13
N VAL A 39 -44.81 9.82 -26.96
CA VAL A 39 -44.21 8.64 -26.35
C VAL A 39 -44.08 8.85 -24.85
N ILE A 40 -44.85 8.10 -24.06
CA ILE A 40 -44.79 8.16 -22.60
C ILE A 40 -43.77 7.15 -22.11
N CYS A 41 -42.67 7.62 -21.53
CA CYS A 41 -41.66 6.76 -20.92
C CYS A 41 -41.25 7.28 -19.53
N GLN A 42 -40.94 6.36 -18.62
CA GLN A 42 -40.37 6.71 -17.32
C GLN A 42 -38.85 6.83 -17.43
N LYS A 43 -38.25 7.70 -16.61
CA LYS A 43 -36.79 7.90 -16.54
C LYS A 43 -36.00 6.60 -16.44
N ARG A 44 -36.41 5.69 -15.55
CA ARG A 44 -35.75 4.40 -15.35
C ARG A 44 -35.81 3.52 -16.59
N THR A 45 -36.89 3.61 -17.37
CA THR A 45 -37.05 2.86 -18.61
C THR A 45 -36.13 3.40 -19.69
N LEU A 46 -36.08 4.73 -19.85
CA LEU A 46 -35.15 5.37 -20.79
C LEU A 46 -33.70 5.05 -20.44
N GLU A 47 -33.31 5.15 -19.15
CA GLU A 47 -31.97 4.77 -18.69
C GLU A 47 -31.61 3.31 -19.00
N ARG A 48 -32.57 2.38 -18.84
CA ARG A 48 -32.37 0.96 -19.15
C ARG A 48 -32.15 0.76 -20.65
N TRP A 49 -32.98 1.37 -21.49
CA TRP A 49 -32.86 1.28 -22.95
C TRP A 49 -31.57 1.93 -23.45
N LEU A 50 -31.18 3.08 -22.91
CA LEU A 50 -29.89 3.71 -23.20
C LEU A 50 -28.74 2.75 -22.89
N ARG A 51 -28.75 2.06 -21.73
CA ARG A 51 -27.74 1.04 -21.41
C ARG A 51 -27.76 -0.13 -22.40
N THR A 52 -28.94 -0.62 -22.78
CA THR A 52 -29.10 -1.70 -23.77
C THR A 52 -28.56 -1.28 -25.14
N TRP A 53 -28.75 -0.03 -25.54
CA TRP A 53 -28.21 0.54 -26.77
C TRP A 53 -26.72 0.93 -26.68
N GLY A 54 -26.09 0.75 -25.52
CA GLY A 54 -24.68 1.12 -25.31
C GLY A 54 -24.44 2.63 -25.11
N PHE A 55 -25.51 3.41 -24.92
CA PHE A 55 -25.42 4.82 -24.56
C PHE A 55 -25.29 4.96 -23.05
N SER A 56 -24.10 5.38 -22.62
CA SER A 56 -23.87 5.84 -21.26
C SER A 56 -23.63 7.33 -21.32
N ARG A 57 -24.40 8.11 -20.54
CA ARG A 57 -24.20 9.56 -20.37
C ARG A 57 -22.86 9.92 -19.72
N ARG A 58 -22.02 8.93 -19.39
CA ARG A 58 -20.60 9.22 -19.17
C ARG A 58 -20.10 9.71 -20.50
N ASN A 59 -19.94 11.04 -20.63
CA ASN A 59 -19.28 11.70 -21.75
C ASN A 59 -18.24 10.74 -22.28
N LYS A 60 -18.41 10.31 -23.54
CA LYS A 60 -17.31 9.70 -24.25
C LYS A 60 -16.31 10.82 -24.41
N LEU A 61 -15.56 11.12 -23.33
CA LEU A 61 -14.33 11.87 -23.44
C LEU A 61 -13.60 11.18 -24.56
N ASP A 62 -13.24 11.96 -25.56
CA ASP A 62 -12.46 11.46 -26.66
C ASP A 62 -11.12 11.03 -26.07
N LYS A 63 -11.05 9.76 -25.66
CA LYS A 63 -9.94 9.18 -24.93
C LYS A 63 -8.61 9.40 -25.67
N PRO A 64 -8.51 9.21 -27.00
CA PRO A 64 -7.26 9.49 -27.71
C PRO A 64 -6.86 10.97 -27.59
N ALA A 65 -7.75 11.92 -27.89
CA ALA A 65 -7.45 13.36 -27.78
C ALA A 65 -7.04 13.75 -26.35
N LEU A 66 -7.76 13.25 -25.35
CA LEU A 66 -7.42 13.48 -23.94
C LEU A 66 -6.07 12.89 -23.56
N HIS A 67 -5.73 11.69 -24.05
CA HIS A 67 -4.45 11.04 -23.78
C HIS A 67 -3.29 11.80 -24.43
N GLU A 68 -3.48 12.29 -25.65
CA GLU A 68 -2.50 13.11 -26.35
C GLU A 68 -2.26 14.42 -25.59
N GLU A 69 -3.32 15.10 -25.19
CA GLU A 69 -3.24 16.35 -24.46
C GLU A 69 -2.60 16.17 -23.08
N LEU A 70 -2.98 15.11 -22.34
CA LEU A 70 -2.33 14.74 -21.09
C LEU A 70 -0.85 14.44 -21.29
N THR A 71 -0.48 13.77 -22.38
CA THR A 71 0.92 13.47 -22.70
C THR A 71 1.70 14.74 -23.01
N ARG A 72 1.12 15.66 -23.78
CA ARG A 72 1.70 16.97 -24.10
C ARG A 72 1.94 17.79 -22.84
N LEU A 73 0.92 17.94 -21.99
CA LEU A 73 0.99 18.66 -20.72
C LEU A 73 2.01 18.03 -19.75
N PHE A 74 2.08 16.70 -19.69
CA PHE A 74 3.04 16.01 -18.83
C PHE A 74 4.48 16.07 -19.36
N ARG A 75 4.68 16.11 -20.69
CA ARG A 75 6.01 16.20 -21.30
C ARG A 75 6.60 17.61 -21.25
N GLY A 76 5.76 18.64 -21.15
CA GLY A 76 6.15 20.04 -20.99
C GLY A 76 6.62 20.38 -19.55
N PRO A 77 6.29 21.57 -19.01
CA PRO A 77 6.68 21.95 -17.66
C PRO A 77 6.10 20.97 -16.63
N HIS A 78 6.85 20.66 -15.57
CA HIS A 78 6.46 19.61 -14.61
C HIS A 78 5.27 20.01 -13.75
N MET A 79 4.07 19.84 -14.30
CA MET A 79 2.83 20.14 -13.61
C MET A 79 2.47 19.08 -12.57
N THR A 80 1.72 19.46 -11.54
CA THR A 80 1.08 18.50 -10.65
C THR A 80 -0.09 17.84 -11.38
N ASP A 81 -0.47 16.64 -10.96
CA ASP A 81 -1.66 15.95 -11.51
C ASP A 81 -2.93 16.78 -11.25
N GLU A 82 -2.89 17.67 -10.25
CA GLU A 82 -3.92 18.66 -9.94
C GLU A 82 -3.93 19.83 -10.93
N ALA A 83 -2.78 20.45 -11.22
CA ALA A 83 -2.68 21.51 -12.22
C ALA A 83 -3.07 21.01 -13.62
N ILE A 84 -2.66 19.78 -13.99
CA ILE A 84 -3.09 19.14 -15.25
C ILE A 84 -4.60 18.95 -15.25
N CYS A 85 -5.21 18.58 -14.12
CA CYS A 85 -6.65 18.43 -14.01
C CYS A 85 -7.37 19.77 -14.23
N SER A 86 -6.87 20.86 -13.63
CA SER A 86 -7.44 22.20 -13.82
C SER A 86 -7.35 22.64 -15.28
N LEU A 87 -6.19 22.50 -15.92
CA LEU A 87 -6.02 22.85 -17.34
C LEU A 87 -6.90 22.02 -18.27
N LEU A 88 -7.00 20.72 -18.03
CA LEU A 88 -7.92 19.87 -18.82
C LEU A 88 -9.38 20.30 -18.62
N SER A 89 -9.74 20.76 -17.42
CA SER A 89 -11.08 21.29 -17.15
C SER A 89 -11.33 22.61 -17.86
N GLU A 90 -10.32 23.49 -17.94
CA GLU A 90 -10.36 24.73 -18.72
C GLU A 90 -10.54 24.46 -20.22
N SER A 91 -9.92 23.41 -20.75
CA SER A 91 -10.11 22.95 -22.14
C SER A 91 -11.47 22.24 -22.38
N GLY A 92 -12.36 22.21 -21.39
CA GLY A 92 -13.70 21.61 -21.51
C GLY A 92 -13.79 20.13 -21.16
N TYR A 93 -12.70 19.49 -20.71
CA TYR A 93 -12.74 18.09 -20.29
C TYR A 93 -13.16 17.95 -18.82
N VAL A 94 -14.28 17.27 -18.57
CA VAL A 94 -14.72 16.95 -17.21
C VAL A 94 -13.95 15.73 -16.68
N VAL A 95 -12.75 15.96 -16.15
CA VAL A 95 -11.87 14.93 -15.56
C VAL A 95 -11.64 15.15 -14.07
N SER A 96 -11.45 14.06 -13.33
CA SER A 96 -11.03 14.13 -11.92
C SER A 96 -9.51 13.94 -11.80
N ARG A 97 -8.92 14.52 -10.74
CA ARG A 97 -7.50 14.32 -10.42
C ARG A 97 -7.10 12.84 -10.36
N ARG A 98 -7.97 12.00 -9.77
CA ARG A 98 -7.73 10.55 -9.69
C ARG A 98 -7.69 9.91 -11.07
N TYR A 99 -8.61 10.30 -11.95
CA TYR A 99 -8.62 9.85 -13.34
C TYR A 99 -7.34 10.26 -14.08
N VAL A 100 -6.91 11.52 -13.96
CA VAL A 100 -5.64 11.99 -14.55
C VAL A 100 -4.46 11.15 -14.06
N MET A 101 -4.36 10.91 -12.75
CA MET A 101 -3.31 10.08 -12.16
C MET A 101 -3.31 8.63 -12.71
N ASP A 102 -4.48 8.00 -12.79
CA ASP A 102 -4.60 6.61 -13.24
C ASP A 102 -4.33 6.50 -14.75
N THR A 103 -4.86 7.41 -15.56
CA THR A 103 -4.60 7.49 -17.00
C THR A 103 -3.12 7.75 -17.28
N ARG A 104 -2.49 8.67 -16.56
CA ARG A 104 -1.04 8.93 -16.63
C ARG A 104 -0.23 7.65 -16.38
N LYS A 105 -0.57 6.88 -15.34
CA LYS A 105 0.11 5.60 -15.05
C LYS A 105 -0.09 4.56 -16.15
N LYS A 106 -1.30 4.48 -16.72
CA LYS A 106 -1.60 3.56 -17.85
C LYS A 106 -0.79 3.89 -19.10
N LEU A 107 -0.52 5.18 -19.34
CA LEU A 107 0.32 5.66 -20.43
C LEU A 107 1.82 5.53 -20.15
N GLY A 108 2.23 4.96 -19.00
CA GLY A 108 3.63 4.80 -18.62
C GLY A 108 4.33 6.11 -18.25
N LEU A 109 3.58 7.20 -18.07
CA LEU A 109 4.11 8.54 -17.78
C LEU A 109 4.45 8.67 -16.28
N HIS A 110 5.53 8.03 -15.86
CA HIS A 110 5.99 8.10 -14.47
C HIS A 110 6.84 9.34 -14.20
N LYS A 111 6.72 9.91 -13.00
CA LYS A 111 7.61 10.98 -12.49
C LYS A 111 8.95 10.36 -12.10
N ARG A 112 9.74 9.97 -13.11
CA ARG A 112 11.09 9.41 -13.00
C ARG A 112 12.02 10.22 -13.89
N ILE A 113 13.30 10.20 -13.54
CA ILE A 113 14.34 10.77 -14.38
C ILE A 113 14.31 10.02 -15.71
N ARG A 114 14.26 10.79 -16.82
CA ARG A 114 14.28 10.19 -18.14
C ARG A 114 15.67 9.58 -18.36
N PRO A 115 15.77 8.44 -19.04
CA PRO A 115 17.08 7.83 -19.33
C PRO A 115 17.98 8.78 -20.14
N GLU A 116 17.40 9.68 -20.92
CA GLU A 116 18.09 10.70 -21.71
C GLU A 116 18.67 11.84 -20.87
N THR A 117 18.19 12.04 -19.64
CA THR A 117 18.69 13.11 -18.75
C THR A 117 19.81 12.55 -17.89
N SER A 118 21.01 13.11 -18.03
CA SER A 118 22.14 12.82 -17.15
C SER A 118 21.77 13.11 -15.69
N GLU A 119 21.80 12.06 -14.86
CA GLU A 119 21.47 12.16 -13.44
C GLU A 119 22.43 13.12 -12.73
N GLN A 120 23.70 13.14 -13.11
CA GLN A 120 24.72 13.99 -12.52
C GLN A 120 24.43 15.47 -12.77
N ASP A 121 23.99 15.82 -13.98
CA ASP A 121 23.67 17.19 -14.35
C ASP A 121 22.46 17.72 -13.56
N LEU A 122 21.46 16.87 -13.33
CA LEU A 122 20.32 17.21 -12.49
C LEU A 122 20.76 17.45 -11.03
N LEU A 123 21.59 16.56 -10.48
CA LEU A 123 22.09 16.71 -9.09
C LEU A 123 22.92 17.99 -8.94
N LYS A 124 23.78 18.30 -9.93
CA LYS A 124 24.56 19.54 -9.97
C LYS A 124 23.66 20.77 -10.03
N THR A 125 22.66 20.76 -10.92
CA THR A 125 21.67 21.85 -11.04
C THR A 125 20.93 22.09 -9.72
N ILE A 126 20.48 21.02 -9.05
CA ILE A 126 19.81 21.12 -7.74
C ILE A 126 20.75 21.71 -6.69
N LYS A 127 22.02 21.29 -6.69
CA LYS A 127 23.03 21.81 -5.76
C LYS A 127 23.27 23.31 -5.98
N ASP A 128 23.44 23.73 -7.23
CA ASP A 128 23.68 25.12 -7.59
C ASP A 128 22.48 26.01 -7.21
N LEU A 129 21.25 25.54 -7.43
CA LEU A 129 20.03 26.21 -6.97
C LEU A 129 19.97 26.33 -5.45
N LEU A 130 20.32 25.27 -4.72
CA LEU A 130 20.32 25.31 -3.25
C LEU A 130 21.37 26.29 -2.72
N ILE A 131 22.54 26.39 -3.35
CA ILE A 131 23.57 27.39 -2.99
C ILE A 131 23.02 28.81 -3.17
N GLN A 132 22.27 29.05 -4.26
CA GLN A 132 21.66 30.34 -4.52
C GLN A 132 20.54 30.66 -3.52
N GLU A 133 19.65 29.71 -3.27
CA GLU A 133 18.46 29.92 -2.42
C GLU A 133 18.77 29.96 -0.93
N TYR A 134 19.82 29.27 -0.45
CA TYR A 134 20.24 29.32 0.95
C TYR A 134 20.86 30.65 1.38
N LYS A 135 21.07 31.58 0.46
CA LYS A 135 21.31 32.99 0.81
C LYS A 135 20.11 33.63 1.51
N ASN A 136 18.92 33.05 1.38
CA ASN A 136 17.71 33.50 2.06
C ASN A 136 17.46 32.66 3.34
N ASP A 137 17.46 33.34 4.48
CA ASP A 137 17.21 32.75 5.81
C ASP A 137 15.86 32.01 5.92
N GLN A 138 14.85 32.44 5.15
CA GLN A 138 13.56 31.77 5.16
C GLN A 138 13.65 30.36 4.56
N VAL A 139 14.39 30.19 3.46
CA VAL A 139 14.58 28.90 2.80
C VAL A 139 15.41 27.97 3.68
N LEU A 140 16.38 28.52 4.40
CA LEU A 140 17.21 27.76 5.33
C LEU A 140 16.42 27.14 6.49
N LYS A 141 15.31 27.78 6.89
CA LYS A 141 14.40 27.30 7.94
C LYS A 141 13.30 26.35 7.42
N MET A 142 13.11 26.25 6.10
CA MET A 142 12.03 25.42 5.53
C MET A 142 12.23 23.94 5.83
N HIS A 143 11.11 23.26 6.09
CA HIS A 143 11.12 21.81 6.25
C HIS A 143 11.28 21.08 4.90
N ARG A 144 11.65 19.79 4.94
CA ARG A 144 11.88 18.96 3.75
C ARG A 144 10.77 19.01 2.70
N GLU A 145 9.50 19.01 3.14
CA GLU A 145 8.36 19.03 2.22
C GLU A 145 8.13 20.41 1.61
N GLU A 146 8.36 21.45 2.40
CA GLU A 146 8.27 22.85 1.99
C GLU A 146 9.38 23.21 1.01
N LEU A 147 10.63 22.84 1.29
CA LEU A 147 11.78 23.12 0.41
C LEU A 147 11.59 22.53 -1.00
N TYR A 148 11.15 21.27 -1.08
CA TYR A 148 10.87 20.64 -2.37
C TYR A 148 9.72 21.33 -3.11
N THR A 149 8.65 21.67 -2.39
CA THR A 149 7.46 22.33 -2.96
C THR A 149 7.80 23.74 -3.45
N TYR A 150 8.58 24.48 -2.67
CA TYR A 150 9.09 25.82 -2.98
C TYR A 150 9.96 25.80 -4.24
N LEU A 151 10.98 24.94 -4.31
CA LEU A 151 11.85 24.85 -5.48
C LEU A 151 11.07 24.47 -6.74
N ARG A 152 10.07 23.57 -6.62
CA ARG A 152 9.23 23.16 -7.75
C ARG A 152 8.29 24.27 -8.22
N HIS A 153 7.82 25.13 -7.32
CA HIS A 153 6.99 26.29 -7.66
C HIS A 153 7.81 27.42 -8.26
N LYS A 154 8.99 27.70 -7.72
CA LYS A 154 9.86 28.80 -8.17
C LYS A 154 10.57 28.49 -9.48
N TYR A 155 10.94 27.23 -9.69
CA TYR A 155 11.68 26.77 -10.87
C TYR A 155 10.96 25.62 -11.59
N PRO A 156 9.80 25.89 -12.24
CA PRO A 156 9.03 24.86 -12.92
C PRO A 156 9.76 24.24 -14.12
N ASP A 157 10.67 24.99 -14.75
CA ASP A 157 11.37 24.61 -15.98
C ASP A 157 12.54 23.64 -15.73
N LEU A 158 13.13 23.68 -14.53
CA LEU A 158 14.33 22.89 -14.18
C LEU A 158 14.04 21.43 -13.85
N ASN A 159 12.79 20.97 -14.01
CA ASN A 159 12.40 19.57 -13.90
C ASN A 159 12.99 18.86 -12.67
N ILE A 160 12.77 19.43 -11.48
CA ILE A 160 13.32 18.90 -10.25
C ILE A 160 12.55 17.62 -9.84
N ILE A 161 13.15 16.46 -10.13
CA ILE A 161 12.58 15.14 -9.84
C ILE A 161 13.20 14.55 -8.56
N GLY A 162 12.33 14.08 -7.66
CA GLY A 162 12.71 13.31 -6.48
C GLY A 162 12.95 14.17 -5.24
N ARG A 163 11.92 14.25 -4.40
CA ARG A 163 11.96 14.95 -3.10
C ARG A 163 13.14 14.53 -2.22
N ASP A 164 13.47 13.24 -2.22
CA ASP A 164 14.59 12.71 -1.43
C ASP A 164 15.96 13.20 -1.89
N ARG A 165 16.13 13.44 -3.20
CA ARG A 165 17.40 13.88 -3.77
C ARG A 165 17.71 15.31 -3.34
N VAL A 166 16.72 16.21 -3.49
CA VAL A 166 16.81 17.59 -3.01
C VAL A 166 17.20 17.63 -1.54
N TYR A 167 16.53 16.81 -0.71
CA TYR A 167 16.83 16.78 0.72
C TYR A 167 18.19 16.17 1.04
N ASN A 168 18.64 15.15 0.31
CA ASN A 168 19.96 14.56 0.52
C ASN A 168 21.07 15.57 0.20
N ILE A 169 20.97 16.29 -0.93
CA ILE A 169 21.92 17.34 -1.31
C ILE A 169 21.88 18.50 -0.31
N ALA A 170 20.68 18.96 0.06
CA ALA A 170 20.48 19.97 1.08
C ALA A 170 21.17 19.60 2.40
N ARG A 171 21.08 18.32 2.81
CA ARG A 171 21.71 17.80 4.03
C ARG A 171 23.23 17.69 3.90
N GLU A 172 23.74 17.31 2.74
CA GLU A 172 25.19 17.29 2.49
C GLU A 172 25.78 18.70 2.60
N MET A 173 25.03 19.72 2.21
CA MET A 173 25.43 21.13 2.34
C MET A 173 25.26 21.68 3.76
N ASN A 174 24.18 21.32 4.46
CA ASN A 174 23.95 21.72 5.85
C ASN A 174 23.62 20.49 6.72
N PRO A 175 24.62 19.90 7.41
CA PRO A 175 24.42 18.71 8.22
C PRO A 175 23.57 18.95 9.48
N GLN A 176 23.27 20.20 9.84
CA GLN A 176 22.37 20.53 10.95
C GLN A 176 20.89 20.29 10.61
N LEU A 177 20.55 20.06 9.33
CA LEU A 177 19.19 19.70 8.93
C LEU A 177 18.79 18.36 9.57
N VAL A 178 17.93 18.45 10.58
CA VAL A 178 17.50 17.34 11.43
C VAL A 178 17.00 16.16 10.58
N ARG A 179 17.64 14.99 10.74
CA ARG A 179 17.10 13.72 10.21
C ARG A 179 15.71 13.52 10.82
N ARG A 180 14.73 13.12 10.01
CA ARG A 180 13.37 12.78 10.50
C ARG A 180 13.41 11.90 11.74
N TYR A 181 14.44 11.05 11.87
CA TYR A 181 14.83 10.40 13.12
C TYR A 181 16.33 10.05 13.09
N PRO A 182 17.10 10.20 14.19
CA PRO A 182 18.44 9.64 14.29
C PRO A 182 18.43 8.12 14.04
N LYS A 183 19.53 7.57 13.52
CA LYS A 183 19.69 6.12 13.32
C LYS A 183 19.66 5.48 14.72
N GLY A 184 18.55 4.83 15.07
CA GLY A 184 18.30 4.31 16.43
C GLY A 184 17.11 4.94 17.17
N HIS A 185 16.36 5.87 16.58
CA HIS A 185 15.17 6.42 17.23
C HIS A 185 14.12 5.33 17.53
N PRO A 186 13.42 5.36 18.67
CA PRO A 186 12.46 4.33 19.07
C PRO A 186 11.31 4.08 18.07
N LEU A 187 10.93 5.07 17.26
CA LEU A 187 9.99 4.88 16.14
C LEU A 187 10.53 4.02 14.97
N TYR A 188 11.83 3.72 14.93
CA TYR A 188 12.44 2.70 14.07
C TYR A 188 12.56 1.34 14.78
N GLN A 189 12.76 1.33 16.11
CA GLN A 189 12.94 0.11 16.90
C GLN A 189 11.62 -0.57 17.29
N GLY A 190 10.52 0.18 17.35
CA GLY A 190 9.19 -0.30 17.77
C GLY A 190 8.11 -0.21 16.71
N ARG A 191 8.41 0.16 15.45
CA ARG A 191 7.44 -0.08 14.37
C ARG A 191 7.37 -1.59 14.21
N PRO A 192 6.21 -2.25 14.39
CA PRO A 192 6.05 -3.60 13.92
C PRO A 192 6.36 -3.53 12.44
N TYR A 193 7.52 -4.05 12.06
CA TYR A 193 7.86 -4.23 10.68
C TYR A 193 6.65 -4.96 10.12
N LYS A 194 5.90 -4.36 9.20
CA LYS A 194 4.98 -5.14 8.37
C LYS A 194 5.89 -5.98 7.51
N LEU A 195 6.50 -7.02 8.10
CA LEU A 195 7.22 -8.03 7.36
C LEU A 195 6.15 -8.61 6.45
N THR A 196 6.18 -8.20 5.19
CA THR A 196 5.40 -8.82 4.12
C THR A 196 5.51 -10.34 4.29
N GLY A 197 4.41 -11.09 4.19
CA GLY A 197 4.30 -12.47 4.72
C GLY A 197 5.53 -13.38 4.59
N LYS A 198 6.26 -13.30 3.47
CA LYS A 198 7.53 -14.02 3.27
C LYS A 198 8.61 -13.73 4.32
N ARG A 199 8.81 -12.46 4.68
CA ARG A 199 9.81 -12.08 5.69
C ARG A 199 9.34 -12.42 7.11
N LEU A 200 8.03 -12.35 7.39
CA LEU A 200 7.48 -12.73 8.70
C LEU A 200 7.68 -14.23 8.92
N ALA A 201 7.38 -15.04 7.91
CA ALA A 201 7.61 -16.47 7.92
C ALA A 201 9.10 -16.81 8.10
N ALA A 202 10.00 -16.12 7.40
CA ALA A 202 11.45 -16.32 7.57
C ALA A 202 11.93 -15.98 8.98
N LYS A 203 11.41 -14.90 9.59
CA LYS A 203 11.73 -14.54 10.97
C LYS A 203 11.19 -15.57 11.96
N LEU A 204 9.93 -15.98 11.83
CA LEU A 204 9.33 -17.01 12.69
C LEU A 204 10.04 -18.36 12.56
N ALA A 205 10.44 -18.75 11.34
CA ALA A 205 11.22 -19.96 11.11
C ALA A 205 12.59 -19.88 11.79
N LYS A 206 13.22 -18.70 11.76
CA LYS A 206 14.49 -18.46 12.46
C LYS A 206 14.30 -18.50 13.97
N ASP A 207 13.34 -17.77 14.51
CA ASP A 207 13.05 -17.72 15.95
C ASP A 207 12.67 -19.13 16.48
N ALA A 208 11.96 -19.95 15.69
CA ALA A 208 11.65 -21.35 16.02
C ALA A 208 12.88 -22.27 15.95
N ALA A 209 13.77 -22.06 14.99
CA ALA A 209 15.03 -22.80 14.91
C ALA A 209 15.96 -22.45 16.09
N ASP A 210 16.02 -21.17 16.48
CA ASP A 210 16.82 -20.70 17.59
C ASP A 210 16.25 -21.20 18.95
N ALA A 211 14.92 -21.32 19.08
CA ALA A 211 14.27 -21.89 20.27
C ALA A 211 14.55 -23.39 20.46
N ASN A 212 14.76 -24.15 19.38
CA ASN A 212 15.11 -25.57 19.45
C ASN A 212 16.56 -25.83 19.86
N LEU A 213 17.43 -24.81 19.81
CA LEU A 213 18.84 -24.94 20.17
C LEU A 213 19.12 -24.62 21.65
N ASN A 214 18.21 -23.94 22.35
CA ASN A 214 18.33 -23.64 23.77
C ASN A 214 17.00 -23.88 24.48
N PRO A 215 16.72 -25.10 24.97
CA PRO A 215 15.58 -25.30 25.86
C PRO A 215 15.75 -24.46 27.14
N PRO A 216 14.71 -23.78 27.62
CA PRO A 216 14.78 -23.03 28.86
C PRO A 216 15.12 -24.00 30.01
N ALA A 217 16.21 -23.71 30.71
CA ALA A 217 16.58 -24.42 31.93
C ALA A 217 15.44 -24.30 32.94
N ASP A 218 14.88 -25.44 33.30
CA ASP A 218 13.79 -25.60 34.26
C ASP A 218 14.27 -25.14 35.64
N HIS A 219 13.60 -24.14 36.21
CA HIS A 219 13.84 -23.71 37.58
C HIS A 219 13.21 -24.74 38.53
N THR A 220 14.06 -25.57 39.12
CA THR A 220 13.72 -26.54 40.17
C THR A 220 13.08 -25.86 41.38
N GLN A 221 11.89 -26.36 41.76
CA GLN A 221 11.25 -26.13 43.05
C GLN A 221 12.01 -26.84 44.18
N ASP A 222 12.22 -26.13 45.29
CA ASP A 222 12.65 -26.64 46.58
C ASP A 222 11.58 -27.57 47.21
N ASP A 223 11.99 -28.74 47.70
CA ASP A 223 11.31 -29.44 48.80
C ASP A 223 12.33 -30.26 49.63
N PRO A 224 12.12 -30.45 50.96
CA PRO A 224 13.14 -30.85 51.91
C PRO A 224 13.22 -32.38 52.16
N ALA A 225 14.42 -32.83 52.55
CA ALA A 225 14.81 -34.20 52.94
C ALA A 225 14.21 -34.64 54.31
N PRO A 226 14.51 -35.82 54.91
CA PRO A 226 15.42 -36.91 54.51
C PRO A 226 14.94 -38.36 54.83
N TYR A 227 15.56 -39.37 54.21
CA TYR A 227 16.00 -40.57 54.95
C TYR A 227 17.12 -41.33 54.22
N ASP A 228 17.85 -42.03 55.06
CA ASP A 228 19.15 -42.66 54.93
C ASP A 228 18.98 -44.13 54.49
N THR A 229 19.75 -44.61 53.52
CA THR A 229 20.07 -46.05 53.37
C THR A 229 21.36 -46.24 52.58
N THR A 230 22.21 -47.09 53.14
CA THR A 230 23.60 -47.41 52.81
C THR A 230 23.75 -48.45 51.67
N HIS A 231 24.73 -48.20 50.77
CA HIS A 231 25.61 -49.15 50.01
C HIS A 231 25.03 -50.18 48.98
N PRO A 232 25.86 -50.81 48.09
CA PRO A 232 27.08 -50.38 47.39
C PRO A 232 27.13 -50.72 45.85
N SER A 233 28.11 -50.09 45.17
CA SER A 233 28.88 -50.49 43.97
C SER A 233 28.34 -51.46 42.89
N ARG A 234 28.35 -51.00 41.63
CA ARG A 234 28.83 -51.82 40.49
C ARG A 234 29.42 -50.98 39.35
N SER A 235 30.53 -51.48 38.83
CA SER A 235 31.53 -50.86 37.95
C SER A 235 31.14 -50.81 36.46
N ILE A 236 31.48 -49.69 35.77
CA ILE A 236 32.28 -49.54 34.51
C ILE A 236 31.73 -50.16 33.18
N PRO A 237 32.07 -49.75 31.91
CA PRO A 237 32.74 -48.55 31.32
C PRO A 237 32.06 -47.92 30.06
N GLY A 238 32.47 -46.68 29.73
CA GLY A 238 33.11 -46.33 28.44
C GLY A 238 32.24 -45.92 27.23
N TYR A 239 32.36 -44.66 26.78
CA TYR A 239 33.37 -44.22 25.80
C TYR A 239 33.35 -42.69 25.65
N GLU A 240 34.55 -42.13 25.48
CA GLU A 240 34.90 -40.70 25.45
C GLU A 240 34.76 -40.05 24.06
N PRO A 241 34.81 -38.70 23.98
CA PRO A 241 34.36 -37.86 22.88
C PRO A 241 35.49 -37.48 21.91
N ALA A 242 35.13 -36.79 20.82
CA ALA A 242 36.07 -35.93 20.09
C ALA A 242 35.37 -34.65 19.62
N GLN A 243 35.85 -33.53 20.16
CA GLN A 243 35.86 -32.18 19.58
C GLN A 243 37.35 -31.81 19.39
N PRO A 244 37.71 -30.60 18.98
CA PRO A 244 37.42 -29.85 17.75
C PRO A 244 38.74 -29.35 17.13
N HIS A 245 38.73 -28.62 16.01
CA HIS A 245 39.83 -27.69 15.70
C HIS A 245 39.35 -26.41 15.00
N ASP A 246 39.72 -25.30 15.63
CA ASP A 246 39.78 -23.93 15.13
C ASP A 246 40.83 -23.76 14.01
N THR A 247 40.70 -22.73 13.17
CA THR A 247 41.57 -21.52 13.15
C THR A 247 41.66 -20.80 11.79
N VAL A 248 41.54 -19.45 11.87
CA VAL A 248 42.39 -18.39 11.26
C VAL A 248 42.18 -18.00 9.77
N VAL A 249 41.68 -16.78 9.48
CA VAL A 249 42.33 -15.47 9.07
C VAL A 249 43.13 -15.59 7.74
N ASP A 250 42.92 -14.81 6.67
CA ASP A 250 43.38 -13.42 6.40
C ASP A 250 42.94 -13.06 4.93
N ARG A 251 42.26 -11.96 4.59
CA ARG A 251 42.64 -10.55 4.33
C ARG A 251 43.61 -10.28 3.16
N SER A 252 43.20 -9.30 2.33
CA SER A 252 44.00 -8.36 1.48
C SER A 252 44.04 -8.70 -0.04
N VAL A 253 43.44 -7.89 -0.95
CA VAL A 253 43.96 -6.66 -1.64
C VAL A 253 45.00 -7.06 -2.72
N ALA A 254 45.05 -6.63 -4.00
CA ALA A 254 44.46 -5.56 -4.81
C ALA A 254 44.85 -5.76 -6.31
N VAL A 255 44.14 -5.06 -7.22
CA VAL A 255 44.68 -4.30 -8.39
C VAL A 255 45.08 -5.02 -9.71
N GLN A 256 44.56 -4.41 -10.80
CA GLN A 256 45.01 -4.34 -12.22
C GLN A 256 44.54 -5.35 -13.29
N ASP A 257 43.68 -4.83 -14.18
CA ASP A 257 43.58 -5.06 -15.64
C ASP A 257 44.95 -4.83 -16.35
N PRO A 258 45.23 -5.27 -17.61
CA PRO A 258 44.29 -5.71 -18.67
C PRO A 258 44.75 -6.92 -19.53
N GLN A 259 43.90 -7.31 -20.49
CA GLN A 259 44.14 -8.10 -21.73
C GLN A 259 43.86 -9.63 -21.72
N ALA A 260 42.68 -9.95 -22.26
CA ALA A 260 42.37 -10.96 -23.30
C ALA A 260 43.09 -12.33 -23.29
N VAL A 261 42.40 -13.37 -22.78
CA VAL A 261 42.47 -14.78 -23.22
C VAL A 261 41.07 -15.41 -23.03
N PRO A 262 40.57 -16.26 -23.96
CA PRO A 262 39.27 -16.90 -23.86
C PRO A 262 39.32 -18.13 -22.94
N GLY A 263 38.39 -18.25 -22.00
CA GLY A 263 38.30 -19.42 -21.12
C GLY A 263 37.09 -19.40 -20.19
N ASP A 264 36.24 -20.40 -20.37
CA ASP A 264 35.38 -21.04 -19.36
C ASP A 264 34.38 -20.19 -18.56
N THR A 265 33.24 -19.89 -19.19
CA THR A 265 31.96 -19.79 -18.48
C THR A 265 31.48 -21.18 -18.06
N PRO A 266 31.17 -21.43 -16.77
CA PRO A 266 30.53 -22.67 -16.36
C PRO A 266 29.14 -22.79 -16.99
N ALA A 267 28.86 -23.99 -17.48
CA ALA A 267 27.68 -24.37 -18.23
C ALA A 267 26.39 -23.87 -17.59
N SER A 268 25.65 -23.13 -18.42
CA SER A 268 24.22 -22.89 -18.28
C SER A 268 23.53 -24.20 -17.88
N THR A 269 22.81 -24.18 -16.76
CA THR A 269 22.02 -25.30 -16.27
C THR A 269 21.05 -25.70 -17.36
N THR A 270 21.42 -26.74 -18.10
CA THR A 270 20.58 -27.43 -19.07
C THR A 270 19.29 -27.81 -18.33
N HIS A 271 18.20 -27.08 -18.61
CA HIS A 271 16.87 -27.57 -18.35
C HIS A 271 16.71 -28.84 -19.18
N GLN A 272 17.10 -29.99 -18.60
CA GLN A 272 16.68 -31.28 -19.10
C GLN A 272 15.17 -31.21 -19.17
N ALA A 273 14.66 -31.14 -20.40
CA ALA A 273 13.24 -31.25 -20.68
C ALA A 273 12.83 -32.65 -20.21
N LEU A 274 12.39 -32.73 -18.95
CA LEU A 274 11.79 -33.94 -18.40
C LEU A 274 10.67 -34.37 -19.35
N HIS A 275 10.64 -35.66 -19.64
CA HIS A 275 9.62 -36.27 -20.49
C HIS A 275 8.22 -35.83 -20.01
N PRO A 276 7.29 -35.45 -20.91
CA PRO A 276 6.03 -34.79 -20.56
C PRO A 276 5.20 -35.55 -19.52
N THR A 277 5.33 -36.88 -19.45
CA THR A 277 4.68 -37.73 -18.44
C THR A 277 5.19 -37.48 -17.02
N LEU A 278 6.50 -37.35 -16.81
CA LEU A 278 7.08 -37.08 -15.49
C LEU A 278 6.73 -35.67 -14.98
N ARG A 279 6.54 -34.72 -15.90
CA ARG A 279 6.09 -33.37 -15.57
C ARG A 279 4.65 -33.36 -15.07
N LEU A 280 3.77 -34.18 -15.66
CA LEU A 280 2.38 -34.32 -15.21
C LEU A 280 2.31 -34.91 -13.80
N GLU A 281 3.05 -35.98 -13.51
CA GLU A 281 3.11 -36.58 -12.17
C GLU A 281 3.63 -35.60 -11.12
N SER A 282 4.66 -34.80 -11.46
CA SER A 282 5.18 -33.77 -10.57
C SER A 282 4.14 -32.69 -10.25
N LEU A 283 3.38 -32.25 -11.25
CA LEU A 283 2.32 -31.25 -11.07
C LEU A 283 1.15 -31.80 -10.27
N GLU A 284 0.81 -33.08 -10.45
CA GLU A 284 -0.23 -33.74 -9.67
C GLU A 284 0.17 -33.89 -8.20
N LYS A 285 1.43 -34.26 -7.92
CA LYS A 285 1.99 -34.26 -6.57
C LYS A 285 1.96 -32.87 -5.93
N GLU A 286 2.35 -31.83 -6.67
CA GLU A 286 2.31 -30.45 -6.18
C GLU A 286 0.87 -29.99 -5.89
N LYS A 287 -0.07 -30.29 -6.78
CA LYS A 287 -1.51 -30.00 -6.59
C LYS A 287 -2.05 -30.69 -5.34
N ASN A 288 -1.71 -31.97 -5.13
CA ASN A 288 -2.15 -32.73 -3.96
C ASN A 288 -1.54 -32.18 -2.66
N ALA A 289 -0.27 -31.80 -2.67
CA ALA A 289 0.39 -31.17 -1.52
C ALA A 289 -0.25 -29.81 -1.17
N LEU A 290 -0.61 -29.00 -2.17
CA LEU A 290 -1.33 -27.74 -1.96
C LEU A 290 -2.73 -27.98 -1.38
N HIS A 291 -3.43 -29.01 -1.85
CA HIS A 291 -4.75 -29.36 -1.33
C HIS A 291 -4.69 -29.80 0.13
N GLN A 292 -3.71 -30.64 0.51
CA GLN A 292 -3.49 -31.03 1.91
C GLN A 292 -3.17 -29.84 2.79
N LYS A 293 -2.33 -28.91 2.32
CA LYS A 293 -1.99 -27.69 3.07
C LYS A 293 -3.21 -26.80 3.30
N LEU A 294 -4.09 -26.70 2.31
CA LEU A 294 -5.33 -25.92 2.42
C LEU A 294 -6.30 -26.57 3.43
N GLN A 295 -6.46 -27.89 3.39
CA GLN A 295 -7.27 -28.62 4.39
C GLN A 295 -6.71 -28.45 5.81
N GLN A 296 -5.39 -28.47 5.99
CA GLN A 296 -4.76 -28.24 7.30
C GLN A 296 -5.05 -26.83 7.83
N GLN A 297 -5.00 -25.81 6.98
CA GLN A 297 -5.33 -24.43 7.37
C GLN A 297 -6.82 -24.28 7.72
N GLU A 298 -7.72 -24.95 7.00
CA GLU A 298 -9.15 -24.95 7.32
C GLU A 298 -9.43 -25.61 8.68
N ALA A 299 -8.77 -26.74 8.98
CA ALA A 299 -8.87 -27.40 10.27
C ALA A 299 -8.37 -26.52 11.42
N GLU A 300 -7.25 -25.80 11.23
CA GLU A 300 -6.71 -24.85 12.21
C GLU A 300 -7.69 -23.69 12.46
N ILE A 301 -8.30 -23.13 11.41
CA ILE A 301 -9.30 -22.07 11.54
C ILE A 301 -10.54 -22.57 12.30
N GLN A 302 -10.99 -23.79 12.04
CA GLN A 302 -12.12 -24.39 12.76
C GLN A 302 -11.80 -24.60 14.24
N TYR A 303 -10.60 -25.12 14.54
CA TYR A 303 -10.12 -25.27 15.92
C TYR A 303 -10.10 -23.92 16.67
N MET A 304 -9.56 -22.87 16.04
CA MET A 304 -9.51 -21.52 16.63
C MET A 304 -10.91 -20.94 16.88
N ARG A 305 -11.87 -21.18 15.97
CA ARG A 305 -13.27 -20.77 16.16
C ARG A 305 -13.94 -21.50 17.33
N GLN A 306 -13.69 -22.80 17.46
CA GLN A 306 -14.21 -23.59 18.56
C GLN A 306 -13.63 -23.13 19.90
N ALA A 307 -12.31 -22.95 19.98
CA ALA A 307 -11.66 -22.41 21.19
C ALA A 307 -12.19 -21.03 21.58
N TYR A 308 -12.47 -20.16 20.60
CA TYR A 308 -13.11 -18.87 20.86
C TYR A 308 -14.54 -19.02 21.41
N HIS A 309 -15.35 -19.92 20.85
CA HIS A 309 -16.69 -20.19 21.36
C HIS A 309 -16.67 -20.74 22.80
N ASP A 310 -15.76 -21.67 23.11
CA ASP A 310 -15.60 -22.23 24.45
C ASP A 310 -15.20 -21.14 25.47
N LEU A 311 -14.28 -20.25 25.06
CA LEU A 311 -13.88 -19.10 25.88
C LEU A 311 -15.07 -18.15 26.11
N MET A 312 -15.86 -17.84 25.08
CA MET A 312 -17.02 -16.98 25.22
C MET A 312 -18.11 -17.60 26.11
N GLN A 313 -18.33 -18.91 26.06
CA GLN A 313 -19.27 -19.60 26.95
C GLN A 313 -18.84 -19.51 28.43
N ARG A 314 -17.54 -19.55 28.72
CA ARG A 314 -17.02 -19.36 30.08
C ARG A 314 -17.32 -17.96 30.62
N PHE A 315 -17.26 -16.93 29.77
CA PHE A 315 -17.58 -15.56 30.18
C PHE A 315 -19.09 -15.31 30.37
N THR A 316 -19.96 -15.96 29.60
CA THR A 316 -21.41 -15.80 29.75
C THR A 316 -21.98 -16.52 30.97
N ASN A 317 -21.28 -17.54 31.49
CA ASN A 317 -21.70 -18.32 32.65
C ASN A 317 -21.10 -17.84 33.98
N VAL A 318 -20.45 -16.66 34.02
CA VAL A 318 -20.05 -16.06 35.30
C VAL A 318 -21.32 -15.52 35.97
N PRO A 319 -21.79 -16.10 37.09
CA PRO A 319 -22.94 -15.57 37.81
C PRO A 319 -22.64 -14.14 38.22
N ALA A 320 -23.55 -13.22 37.87
CA ALA A 320 -23.41 -11.81 38.20
C ALA A 320 -23.09 -11.69 39.70
N PRO A 321 -22.01 -10.99 40.09
CA PRO A 321 -21.71 -10.76 41.49
C PRO A 321 -22.93 -10.06 42.10
N GLN A 322 -23.50 -10.65 43.15
CA GLN A 322 -24.57 -10.04 43.94
C GLN A 322 -24.03 -8.76 44.57
N LEU A 323 -24.11 -7.67 43.81
CA LEU A 323 -23.70 -6.35 44.23
C LEU A 323 -24.70 -5.83 45.26
N PHE A 324 -24.32 -6.00 46.52
CA PHE A 324 -24.55 -5.11 47.65
C PHE A 324 -25.54 -3.96 47.38
N SER A 325 -26.81 -4.28 47.52
CA SER A 325 -27.85 -3.30 47.80
C SER A 325 -27.69 -2.85 49.25
N GLN A 326 -26.92 -1.78 49.50
CA GLN A 326 -27.11 -0.84 50.61
C GLN A 326 -26.00 0.21 50.64
N LEU A 327 -26.33 1.43 50.22
CA LEU A 327 -26.09 2.68 50.96
C LEU A 327 -26.41 3.87 50.04
N ARG A 328 -27.61 4.43 50.23
CA ARG A 328 -27.93 5.81 49.79
C ARG A 328 -27.14 6.78 50.67
N PRO A 329 -26.74 7.93 50.11
CA PRO A 329 -27.22 9.15 50.75
C PRO A 329 -27.83 10.13 49.75
N SER A 330 -28.94 10.68 50.22
CA SER A 330 -29.58 11.92 49.81
C SER A 330 -28.60 13.10 49.84
N HIS A 331 -28.53 13.88 48.76
CA HIS A 331 -28.34 15.31 48.88
C HIS A 331 -29.04 16.09 47.76
N GLN A 332 -29.88 17.01 48.23
CA GLN A 332 -30.67 17.97 47.48
C GLN A 332 -29.83 19.16 46.97
N HIS A 333 -30.45 19.89 46.04
CA HIS A 333 -30.27 21.31 45.71
C HIS A 333 -29.00 21.75 44.95
N ARG A 334 -29.19 22.21 43.71
CA ARG A 334 -29.35 23.65 43.41
C ARG A 334 -29.68 23.90 41.93
N LEU A 335 -30.75 24.65 41.73
CA LEU A 335 -31.13 25.35 40.50
C LEU A 335 -30.19 26.55 40.31
N CYS A 336 -29.70 26.78 39.10
CA CYS A 336 -29.27 28.10 38.62
C CYS A 336 -29.51 28.23 37.11
N ASN A 337 -30.11 29.36 36.75
CA ASN A 337 -30.72 29.74 35.47
C ASN A 337 -29.72 29.94 34.30
N PRO A 338 -30.18 29.83 33.04
CA PRO A 338 -29.46 30.39 31.90
C PRO A 338 -29.84 31.86 31.64
N ILE A 339 -28.83 32.71 31.51
CA ILE A 339 -28.93 34.12 31.08
C ILE A 339 -29.02 34.14 29.55
N THR A 340 -30.10 34.71 29.01
CA THR A 340 -30.25 35.02 27.59
C THR A 340 -29.81 36.47 27.33
N HIS A 341 -28.72 36.67 26.59
CA HIS A 341 -28.37 37.99 26.05
C HIS A 341 -28.93 38.15 24.64
N SER A 342 -29.84 39.13 24.54
CA SER A 342 -30.33 39.75 23.32
C SER A 342 -29.27 40.70 22.76
N THR A 343 -29.01 40.66 21.45
CA THR A 343 -28.32 41.75 20.73
C THR A 343 -28.96 41.92 19.36
N LYS A 344 -29.64 43.06 19.18
CA LYS A 344 -30.01 43.67 17.90
C LYS A 344 -28.98 44.75 17.60
N LEU A 345 -28.49 44.80 16.36
CA LEU A 345 -27.87 45.95 15.67
C LEU A 345 -28.18 45.68 14.19
N SER A 346 -29.13 46.40 13.59
CA SER A 346 -28.99 47.71 12.91
C SER A 346 -28.51 47.54 11.48
#